data_AF-A0A0S4M9K4-F1
#
_entry.id   AF-A0A0S4M9K4-F1
#
_cell.length_a   1.000
_cell.length_b   1.000
_cell.length_c   1.000
_cell.angle_alpha   90.00
_cell.angle_beta   90.00
_cell.angle_gamma   90.00
#
_symmetry.space_group_name_H-M   'P 1'
#
loop_
_entity.id
_entity.type
_entity.pdbx_description
1 polymer ?
#
loop_
_entity_poly.entity_id
_entity_poly.type
_entity_poly.pdbx_seq_one_letter_code
_entity_poly.pdbx_strand_id
1 'polypeptide(L)'
;MRLLVFIIGDNDVVSSMFEVSCFSPCTLLELSMKSVFGIKCKESIDILMQLSRNEIIDAAILVKRGKMSFSMYDNICDDVPEDYDAVYPFPDDWVDFCKDNCSLSNNPIELGTLLGFMSKINFIDSCVNSILGKDRSKVLSVIAEDKVTEVPSSMIFMFYIINSLLDDLKTLRFRRMGLFRELPLQLRNSVSPISLIKVLRRNILGKYDKLLWYLTAAASLQLKHSFSLLGSSVDCDFLCAYFMSGGAREVDRMDGIVADLSIPEDIVNDTEDERSFRSRATSCLNEFISDVEVLGGTILPVIHVCNFLPLEDMMEMFKRKGSLLCKKQIDSVCSLLRRKYLGIIRRKKLRVGVLIEKIKQSKEVSMDENNLSPVSLSVMNKSVIRLRNEVRSMELLLSNFYEIK
;
A
#
# COMPACT_ATOMS: atom_id res chain seq x y z
N MET A 1 -29.43 29.15 7.01
CA MET A 1 -30.14 29.89 8.07
C MET A 1 -29.15 30.91 8.61
N ARG A 2 -29.30 32.20 8.25
CA ARG A 2 -28.39 33.29 8.66
C ARG A 2 -28.93 33.90 9.95
N LEU A 3 -28.21 33.80 11.06
CA LEU A 3 -28.45 34.63 12.23
C LEU A 3 -27.50 35.83 12.15
N LEU A 4 -28.08 37.02 11.97
CA LEU A 4 -27.42 38.30 12.11
C LEU A 4 -27.88 38.85 13.46
N VAL A 5 -26.97 38.88 14.43
CA VAL A 5 -27.19 39.58 15.71
C VAL A 5 -26.26 40.78 15.71
N PHE A 6 -26.87 41.96 15.65
CA PHE A 6 -26.23 43.24 15.96
C PHE A 6 -26.10 43.36 17.48
N ILE A 7 -24.90 43.65 17.96
CA ILE A 7 -24.70 44.32 19.25
C ILE A 7 -23.79 45.52 18.96
N ILE A 8 -24.35 46.71 19.18
CA ILE A 8 -23.64 47.99 19.18
C ILE A 8 -23.07 48.17 20.58
N GLY A 9 -21.75 48.34 20.68
CA GLY A 9 -21.05 48.66 21.91
C GLY A 9 -19.58 48.92 21.62
N ASP A 10 -19.22 50.19 21.49
CA ASP A 10 -17.84 50.66 21.38
C ASP A 10 -17.06 50.27 22.65
N ASN A 11 -16.18 49.27 22.52
CA ASN A 11 -14.98 49.11 23.34
C ASN A 11 -14.07 48.09 22.63
N ASP A 12 -12.85 48.52 22.31
CA ASP A 12 -11.77 47.73 21.71
C ASP A 12 -11.34 46.57 22.61
N VAL A 13 -12.12 45.49 22.59
CA VAL A 13 -11.68 44.16 23.00
C VAL A 13 -11.49 43.38 21.72
N VAL A 14 -10.24 43.02 21.41
CA VAL A 14 -9.89 42.07 20.35
C VAL A 14 -10.48 40.71 20.74
N SER A 15 -11.78 40.57 20.46
CA SER A 15 -12.51 39.32 20.58
C SER A 15 -12.04 38.46 19.40
N SER A 16 -11.11 37.55 19.67
CA SER A 16 -10.79 36.47 18.74
C SER A 16 -12.03 35.59 18.63
N MET A 17 -12.92 36.00 17.73
CA MET A 17 -14.15 35.32 17.39
C MET A 17 -13.72 33.97 16.82
N PHE A 18 -13.83 32.92 17.64
CA PHE A 18 -13.63 31.54 17.17
C PHE A 18 -14.65 31.33 16.05
N GLU A 19 -14.18 31.35 14.81
CA GLU A 19 -14.96 30.89 13.67
C GLU A 19 -15.37 29.46 13.99
N VAL A 20 -16.63 29.30 14.41
CA VAL A 20 -17.27 27.99 14.48
C VAL A 20 -17.40 27.55 13.04
N SER A 21 -16.34 26.90 12.55
CA SER A 21 -16.31 26.34 11.22
C SER A 21 -17.52 25.43 11.10
N CYS A 22 -18.46 25.81 10.23
CA CYS A 22 -19.62 25.00 9.92
C CYS A 22 -19.11 23.69 9.31
N PHE A 23 -18.99 22.65 10.15
CA PHE A 23 -18.59 21.32 9.72
C PHE A 23 -19.59 20.86 8.66
N SER A 24 -19.13 20.80 7.41
CA SER A 24 -19.85 20.09 6.37
C SER A 24 -19.81 18.61 6.75
N PRO A 25 -20.96 17.97 7.04
CA PRO A 25 -20.95 16.59 7.49
C PRO A 25 -20.29 15.71 6.43
N CYS A 26 -19.45 14.77 6.88
CA CYS A 26 -18.81 13.82 5.97
C CYS A 26 -19.87 13.01 5.23
N THR A 27 -19.65 12.78 3.94
CA THR A 27 -20.47 11.86 3.15
C THR A 27 -20.30 10.42 3.63
N LEU A 28 -21.30 9.55 3.37
CA LEU A 28 -21.22 8.13 3.71
C LEU A 28 -20.00 7.45 3.08
N LEU A 29 -19.62 7.87 1.87
CA LEU A 29 -18.44 7.34 1.18
C LEU A 29 -17.16 7.73 1.91
N GLU A 30 -17.02 8.99 2.34
CA GLU A 30 -15.86 9.43 3.15
C GLU A 30 -15.80 8.70 4.49
N LEU A 31 -16.92 8.51 5.18
CA LEU A 31 -16.97 7.72 6.42
C LEU A 31 -16.54 6.27 6.18
N SER A 32 -16.95 5.69 5.05
CA SER A 32 -16.53 4.34 4.65
C SER A 32 -15.02 4.29 4.37
N MET A 33 -14.44 5.31 3.73
CA MET A 33 -12.99 5.41 3.52
C MET A 33 -12.24 5.48 4.83
N LYS A 34 -12.67 6.36 5.74
CA LYS A 34 -12.09 6.50 7.08
C LYS A 34 -12.10 5.16 7.80
N SER A 35 -13.21 4.44 7.73
CA SER A 35 -13.36 3.14 8.41
C SER A 35 -12.52 2.04 7.80
N VAL A 36 -12.49 1.93 6.46
CA VAL A 36 -11.80 0.83 5.76
C VAL A 36 -10.29 1.01 5.79
N PHE A 37 -9.81 2.23 5.59
CA PHE A 37 -8.38 2.52 5.46
C PHE A 37 -7.76 3.12 6.73
N GLY A 38 -8.56 3.35 7.76
CA GLY A 38 -8.11 3.94 9.03
C GLY A 38 -7.56 5.37 8.92
N ILE A 39 -7.81 6.08 7.81
CA ILE A 39 -7.32 7.45 7.61
C ILE A 39 -8.27 8.49 8.20
N LYS A 40 -7.73 9.60 8.71
CA LYS A 40 -8.53 10.70 9.30
C LYS A 40 -8.31 12.04 8.59
N CYS A 41 -7.10 12.24 8.05
CA CYS A 41 -6.67 13.44 7.33
C CYS A 41 -7.53 13.65 6.09
N LYS A 42 -8.05 14.88 5.94
CA LYS A 42 -8.98 15.23 4.86
C LYS A 42 -8.30 15.14 3.49
N GLU A 43 -7.06 15.59 3.39
CA GLU A 43 -6.26 15.52 2.17
C GLU A 43 -6.02 14.07 1.73
N SER A 44 -5.80 13.17 2.69
CA SER A 44 -5.65 11.74 2.44
C SER A 44 -6.93 11.13 1.89
N ILE A 45 -8.08 11.52 2.45
CA ILE A 45 -9.40 11.09 1.97
C ILE A 45 -9.65 11.63 0.56
N ASP A 46 -9.35 12.90 0.31
CA ASP A 46 -9.54 13.53 -0.99
C ASP A 46 -8.69 12.86 -2.09
N ILE A 47 -7.49 12.36 -1.74
CA ILE A 47 -6.67 11.52 -2.62
C ILE A 47 -7.39 10.19 -2.91
N LEU A 48 -7.84 9.46 -1.88
CA LEU A 48 -8.53 8.18 -2.10
C LEU A 48 -9.85 8.33 -2.87
N MET A 49 -10.53 9.46 -2.73
CA MET A 49 -11.77 9.78 -3.44
C MET A 49 -11.58 9.95 -4.96
N GLN A 50 -10.33 10.02 -5.46
CA GLN A 50 -10.04 9.97 -6.89
C GLN A 50 -10.08 8.55 -7.45
N LEU A 51 -10.12 7.52 -6.60
CA LEU A 51 -10.33 6.14 -7.03
C LEU A 51 -11.79 5.95 -7.45
N SER A 52 -12.00 5.17 -8.50
CA SER A 52 -13.33 4.71 -8.89
C SER A 52 -13.89 3.74 -7.83
N ARG A 53 -15.22 3.63 -7.76
CA ARG A 53 -15.90 2.73 -6.82
C ARG A 53 -15.38 1.28 -6.87
N ASN A 54 -15.04 0.78 -8.06
CA ASN A 54 -14.49 -0.58 -8.20
C ASN A 54 -13.08 -0.67 -7.62
N GLU A 55 -12.22 0.31 -7.88
CA GLU A 55 -10.86 0.35 -7.32
C GLU A 55 -10.88 0.44 -5.79
N ILE A 56 -11.83 1.20 -5.23
CA ILE A 56 -12.05 1.29 -3.78
C ILE A 56 -12.42 -0.07 -3.19
N ILE A 57 -13.36 -0.78 -3.83
CA ILE A 57 -13.78 -2.12 -3.39
C ILE A 57 -12.59 -3.08 -3.44
N ASP A 58 -11.81 -3.04 -4.52
CA ASP A 58 -10.62 -3.87 -4.64
C ASP A 58 -9.63 -3.59 -3.50
N ALA A 59 -9.31 -2.31 -3.25
CA ALA A 59 -8.44 -1.93 -2.12
C ALA A 59 -9.01 -2.36 -0.77
N ALA A 60 -10.30 -2.19 -0.53
CA ALA A 60 -10.94 -2.62 0.71
C ALA A 60 -10.79 -4.13 0.94
N ILE A 61 -10.94 -4.94 -0.11
CA ILE A 61 -10.76 -6.39 0.00
C ILE A 61 -9.28 -6.75 0.23
N LEU A 62 -8.34 -6.03 -0.42
CA LEU A 62 -6.92 -6.21 -0.18
C LEU A 62 -6.54 -5.93 1.28
N VAL A 63 -7.03 -4.83 1.84
CA VAL A 63 -6.78 -4.44 3.23
C VAL A 63 -7.41 -5.43 4.21
N LYS A 64 -8.67 -5.82 4.00
CA LYS A 64 -9.40 -6.74 4.88
C LYS A 64 -8.74 -8.12 4.96
N ARG A 65 -8.06 -8.57 3.91
CA ARG A 65 -7.39 -9.88 3.86
C ARG A 65 -6.06 -9.92 4.64
N GLY A 66 -5.50 -8.76 5.00
CA GLY A 66 -4.27 -8.68 5.79
C GLY A 66 -3.06 -9.37 5.12
N LYS A 67 -2.22 -10.03 5.92
CA LYS A 67 -0.94 -10.64 5.48
C LYS A 67 -1.07 -11.89 4.59
N MET A 68 -2.27 -12.26 4.13
CA MET A 68 -2.41 -13.42 3.25
C MET A 68 -1.76 -13.13 1.90
N SER A 69 -0.72 -13.87 1.54
CA SER A 69 -0.01 -13.67 0.28
C SER A 69 -0.93 -13.93 -0.91
N PHE A 70 -0.97 -13.00 -1.85
CA PHE A 70 -1.61 -13.23 -3.13
C PHE A 70 -0.56 -13.70 -4.10
N SER A 71 -1.00 -14.53 -5.04
CA SER A 71 -0.44 -14.43 -6.37
C SER A 71 -1.45 -13.69 -7.24
N MET A 72 -0.96 -13.04 -8.30
CA MET A 72 -1.78 -12.49 -9.39
C MET A 72 -2.79 -13.48 -10.01
N TYR A 73 -2.71 -14.76 -9.63
CA TYR A 73 -3.56 -15.87 -10.06
C TYR A 73 -4.80 -16.08 -9.20
N ASP A 74 -4.85 -15.50 -8.00
CA ASP A 74 -5.98 -15.67 -7.09
C ASP A 74 -7.04 -14.60 -7.36
N ASN A 75 -8.31 -15.00 -7.35
CA ASN A 75 -9.38 -14.03 -7.41
C ASN A 75 -9.52 -13.39 -6.03
N ILE A 76 -9.60 -12.06 -6.00
CA ILE A 76 -9.73 -11.28 -4.76
C ILE A 76 -11.02 -11.65 -4.01
N CYS A 77 -11.99 -12.29 -4.66
CA CYS A 77 -13.27 -12.66 -4.07
C CYS A 77 -13.40 -14.15 -3.66
N ASP A 78 -12.43 -15.02 -3.93
CA ASP A 78 -12.56 -16.42 -3.54
C ASP A 78 -12.10 -16.61 -2.09
N ASP A 79 -12.95 -17.17 -1.23
CA ASP A 79 -12.58 -17.48 0.16
C ASP A 79 -11.36 -18.42 0.21
N VAL A 80 -10.39 -18.06 1.04
CA VAL A 80 -9.22 -18.90 1.29
C VAL A 80 -9.69 -20.02 2.22
N PRO A 81 -9.52 -21.30 1.86
CA PRO A 81 -9.88 -22.40 2.76
C PRO A 81 -9.04 -22.30 4.03
N GLU A 82 -9.68 -22.27 5.20
CA GLU A 82 -9.05 -22.10 6.52
C GLU A 82 -8.07 -23.23 6.90
N ASP A 83 -8.11 -24.35 6.17
CA ASP A 83 -7.41 -25.60 6.52
C ASP A 83 -6.08 -25.82 5.78
N TYR A 84 -5.46 -24.76 5.26
CA TYR A 84 -4.14 -24.86 4.62
C TYR A 84 -3.02 -24.58 5.62
N ASP A 85 -2.56 -25.64 6.30
CA ASP A 85 -1.29 -25.73 7.02
C ASP A 85 -0.08 -25.77 6.02
N ALA A 86 -0.17 -24.95 4.98
CA ALA A 86 0.79 -24.92 3.90
C ALA A 86 2.01 -24.12 4.34
N VAL A 87 3.12 -24.81 4.55
CA VAL A 87 4.46 -24.23 4.51
C VAL A 87 4.54 -23.32 3.29
N TYR A 88 4.47 -22.01 3.54
CA TYR A 88 4.49 -21.05 2.45
C TYR A 88 5.88 -21.11 1.82
N PRO A 89 5.98 -21.37 0.51
CA PRO A 89 7.28 -21.50 -0.16
C PRO A 89 7.96 -20.14 -0.38
N PHE A 90 7.46 -19.10 0.29
CA PHE A 90 7.92 -17.75 0.16
C PHE A 90 8.93 -17.45 1.26
N PRO A 91 9.90 -16.57 0.98
CA PRO A 91 10.84 -16.11 1.99
C PRO A 91 10.09 -15.42 3.12
N ASP A 92 10.59 -15.57 4.35
CA ASP A 92 10.05 -14.89 5.53
C ASP A 92 10.15 -13.37 5.37
N ASP A 93 11.20 -12.89 4.70
CA ASP A 93 11.39 -11.50 4.31
C ASP A 93 11.50 -11.33 2.79
N TRP A 94 10.42 -10.81 2.20
CA TRP A 94 10.36 -10.49 0.78
C TRP A 94 11.26 -9.34 0.36
N VAL A 95 11.51 -8.38 1.26
CA VAL A 95 12.36 -7.23 0.99
C VAL A 95 13.79 -7.71 0.79
N ASP A 96 14.29 -8.54 1.71
CA ASP A 96 15.65 -9.07 1.62
C ASP A 96 15.82 -10.01 0.42
N PHE A 97 14.87 -10.91 0.21
CA PHE A 97 14.87 -11.74 -0.99
C PHE A 97 14.93 -10.92 -2.27
N CYS A 98 14.09 -9.89 -2.39
CA CYS A 98 14.06 -9.10 -3.61
C CYS A 98 15.31 -8.22 -3.73
N LYS A 99 15.90 -7.72 -2.63
CA LYS A 99 17.18 -6.99 -2.64
C LYS A 99 18.29 -7.87 -3.21
N ASP A 100 18.44 -9.09 -2.69
CA ASP A 100 19.48 -10.04 -3.10
C ASP A 100 19.38 -10.47 -4.56
N ASN A 101 18.17 -10.42 -5.12
CA ASN A 101 17.91 -10.92 -6.47
C ASN A 101 17.49 -9.79 -7.43
N CYS A 102 17.53 -8.52 -7.02
CA CYS A 102 16.98 -7.40 -7.80
C CYS A 102 17.60 -7.30 -9.20
N SER A 103 18.90 -7.54 -9.30
CA SER A 103 19.67 -7.55 -10.56
C SER A 103 19.21 -8.61 -11.57
N LEU A 104 18.50 -9.64 -11.11
CA LEU A 104 17.95 -10.71 -11.95
C LEU A 104 16.58 -10.35 -12.53
N SER A 105 15.94 -9.29 -12.02
CA SER A 105 14.66 -8.79 -12.54
C SER A 105 14.82 -8.26 -13.96
N ASN A 106 13.76 -8.38 -14.76
CA ASN A 106 13.69 -7.70 -16.06
C ASN A 106 13.49 -6.18 -15.92
N ASN A 107 13.22 -5.69 -14.70
CA ASN A 107 13.16 -4.27 -14.37
C ASN A 107 13.80 -4.01 -13.00
N PRO A 108 15.14 -4.04 -12.90
CA PRO A 108 15.85 -3.92 -11.63
C PRO A 108 15.71 -2.51 -11.02
N ILE A 109 15.54 -1.48 -11.84
CA ILE A 109 15.42 -0.10 -11.35
C ILE A 109 14.09 0.10 -10.61
N GLU A 110 12.96 -0.24 -11.24
CA GLU A 110 11.64 -0.10 -10.61
C GLU A 110 11.51 -0.98 -9.36
N LEU A 111 12.00 -2.23 -9.43
CA LEU A 111 12.02 -3.12 -8.28
C LEU A 111 12.90 -2.55 -7.15
N GLY A 112 14.09 -2.02 -7.48
CA GLY A 112 14.98 -1.38 -6.53
C GLY A 112 14.33 -0.18 -5.83
N THR A 113 13.64 0.68 -6.57
CA THR A 113 12.92 1.82 -5.99
C THR A 113 11.80 1.38 -5.05
N LEU A 114 11.01 0.38 -5.45
CA LEU A 114 9.97 -0.19 -4.59
C LEU A 114 10.55 -0.80 -3.31
N LEU A 115 11.66 -1.53 -3.40
CA LEU A 115 12.33 -2.11 -2.24
C LEU A 115 12.89 -1.04 -1.31
N GLY A 116 13.43 0.04 -1.87
CA GLY A 116 13.82 1.22 -1.10
C GLY A 116 12.63 1.79 -0.32
N PHE A 117 11.48 1.93 -0.99
CA PHE A 117 10.24 2.38 -0.36
C PHE A 117 9.76 1.44 0.75
N MET A 118 9.72 0.12 0.53
CA MET A 118 9.36 -0.86 1.57
C MET A 118 10.31 -0.82 2.75
N SER A 119 11.62 -0.72 2.49
CA SER A 119 12.65 -0.63 3.52
C SER A 119 12.46 0.61 4.39
N LYS A 120 12.05 1.75 3.80
CA LYS A 120 11.73 2.98 4.55
C LYS A 120 10.50 2.81 5.44
N ILE A 121 9.44 2.15 4.97
CA ILE A 121 8.26 1.85 5.81
C ILE A 121 8.63 0.95 6.98
N ASN A 122 9.35 -0.15 6.73
CA ASN A 122 9.79 -1.06 7.79
C ASN A 122 10.67 -0.35 8.81
N PHE A 123 11.48 0.61 8.36
CA PHE A 123 12.29 1.43 9.23
C PHE A 123 11.45 2.38 10.09
N ILE A 124 10.41 3.03 9.53
CA ILE A 124 9.45 3.84 10.30
C ILE A 124 8.79 2.99 11.40
N ASP A 125 8.34 1.78 11.05
CA ASP A 125 7.75 0.83 12.01
C ASP A 125 8.73 0.48 13.15
N SER A 126 9.98 0.18 12.81
CA SER A 126 11.05 -0.05 13.80
C SER A 126 11.30 1.16 14.70
N CYS A 127 11.29 2.37 14.15
CA CYS A 127 11.39 3.60 14.94
C CYS A 127 10.20 3.77 15.89
N VAL A 128 8.96 3.48 15.44
CA VAL A 128 7.77 3.53 16.31
C VAL A 128 7.88 2.53 17.45
N ASN A 129 8.30 1.29 17.17
CA ASN A 129 8.52 0.28 18.20
C ASN A 129 9.61 0.71 19.20
N SER A 130 10.65 1.40 18.73
CA SER A 130 11.69 1.96 19.60
C SER A 130 11.17 3.11 20.47
N ILE A 131 10.32 3.98 19.93
CA ILE A 131 9.62 5.04 20.67
C ILE A 131 8.68 4.45 21.72
N LEU A 132 7.92 3.41 21.38
CA LEU A 132 6.99 2.76 22.29
C LEU A 132 7.70 2.03 23.45
N GLY A 133 8.86 1.45 23.17
CA GLY A 133 9.64 0.68 24.13
C GLY A 133 10.67 1.52 24.87
N LYS A 134 11.80 1.80 24.22
CA LYS A 134 13.01 2.36 24.86
C LYS A 134 12.92 3.86 25.10
N ASP A 135 12.37 4.59 24.14
CA ASP A 135 12.42 6.05 24.16
C ASP A 135 11.15 6.69 24.72
N ARG A 136 10.18 5.89 25.18
CA ARG A 136 8.85 6.39 25.59
C ARG A 136 8.95 7.47 26.66
N SER A 137 9.75 7.24 27.71
CA SER A 137 9.94 8.21 28.78
C SER A 137 10.60 9.49 28.29
N LYS A 138 11.58 9.39 27.38
CA LYS A 138 12.26 10.54 26.78
C LYS A 138 11.34 11.34 25.85
N VAL A 139 10.49 10.67 25.08
CA VAL A 139 9.48 11.34 24.25
C VAL A 139 8.48 12.08 25.15
N LEU A 140 8.04 11.45 26.24
CA LEU A 140 7.14 12.09 27.21
C LEU A 140 7.80 13.25 27.96
N SER A 141 9.11 13.19 28.23
CA SER A 141 9.84 14.31 28.85
C SER A 141 10.03 15.48 27.88
N VAL A 142 10.37 15.21 26.61
CA VAL A 142 10.40 16.22 25.54
C VAL A 142 9.04 16.90 25.41
N ILE A 143 7.97 16.09 25.44
CA ILE A 143 6.59 16.55 25.42
C ILE A 143 6.21 17.34 26.69
N ALA A 144 6.82 17.07 27.83
CA ALA A 144 6.46 17.76 29.07
C ALA A 144 7.11 19.14 29.21
N GLU A 145 7.91 19.58 28.22
CA GLU A 145 8.77 20.78 28.30
C GLU A 145 9.71 20.78 29.52
N ASP A 146 9.89 19.63 30.18
CA ASP A 146 10.91 19.45 31.20
C ASP A 146 12.27 19.60 30.53
N LYS A 147 13.21 20.30 31.17
CA LYS A 147 14.49 20.77 30.59
C LYS A 147 15.00 19.78 29.55
N VAL A 148 14.69 20.04 28.28
CA VAL A 148 14.86 19.04 27.23
C VAL A 148 16.35 18.83 27.03
N THR A 149 16.91 17.79 27.63
CA THR A 149 18.35 17.52 27.51
C THR A 149 18.67 16.85 26.18
N GLU A 150 17.74 16.06 25.61
CA GLU A 150 17.99 15.33 24.37
C GLU A 150 16.69 14.85 23.69
N VAL A 151 16.57 15.09 22.37
CA VAL A 151 15.50 14.49 21.55
C VAL A 151 15.88 13.04 21.24
N PRO A 152 14.97 12.06 21.40
CA PRO A 152 15.27 10.68 21.04
C PRO A 152 15.70 10.53 19.59
N SER A 153 16.83 9.84 19.37
CA SER A 153 17.35 9.56 18.03
C SER A 153 16.32 8.88 17.14
N SER A 154 15.47 8.02 17.71
CA SER A 154 14.38 7.35 16.99
C SER A 154 13.36 8.33 16.36
N MET A 155 13.03 9.44 17.03
CA MET A 155 12.17 10.48 16.45
C MET A 155 12.87 11.24 15.32
N ILE A 156 14.15 11.57 15.50
CA ILE A 156 14.98 12.25 14.51
C ILE A 156 15.07 11.42 13.23
N PHE A 157 15.41 10.15 13.38
CA PHE A 157 15.50 9.19 12.28
C PHE A 157 14.16 9.01 11.56
N MET A 158 13.08 8.85 12.32
CA MET A 158 11.74 8.71 11.75
C MET A 158 11.35 9.91 10.90
N PHE A 159 11.60 11.14 11.38
CA PHE A 159 11.33 12.36 10.63
C PHE A 159 12.11 12.42 9.32
N TYR A 160 13.40 12.12 9.37
CA TYR A 160 14.24 12.03 8.18
C TYR A 160 13.68 11.05 7.15
N ILE A 161 13.27 9.86 7.60
CA ILE A 161 12.76 8.81 6.71
C ILE A 161 11.39 9.18 6.13
N ILE A 162 10.48 9.79 6.91
CA ILE A 162 9.19 10.27 6.41
C ILE A 162 9.39 11.32 5.31
N ASN A 163 10.28 12.29 5.53
CA ASN A 163 10.57 13.31 4.51
C ASN A 163 11.22 12.71 3.26
N SER A 164 12.17 11.80 3.46
CA SER A 164 12.80 11.06 2.35
C SER A 164 11.78 10.24 1.57
N LEU A 165 10.80 9.63 2.24
CA LEU A 165 9.72 8.88 1.61
C LEU A 165 8.77 9.82 0.84
N LEU A 166 8.44 10.99 1.38
CA LEU A 166 7.66 12.00 0.66
C LEU A 166 8.38 12.52 -0.58
N ASP A 167 9.69 12.71 -0.52
CA ASP A 167 10.49 13.12 -1.68
C ASP A 167 10.62 12.00 -2.72
N ASP A 168 10.80 10.75 -2.29
CA ASP A 168 10.70 9.58 -3.16
C ASP A 168 9.34 9.53 -3.87
N LEU A 169 8.25 9.87 -3.18
CA LEU A 169 6.93 9.89 -3.82
C LEU A 169 6.76 11.01 -4.85
N LYS A 170 7.43 12.14 -4.66
CA LYS A 170 7.49 13.21 -5.69
C LYS A 170 8.32 12.78 -6.90
N THR A 171 9.40 12.04 -6.67
CA THR A 171 10.32 11.57 -7.73
C THR A 171 9.85 10.30 -8.43
N LEU A 172 9.03 9.48 -7.75
CA LEU A 172 8.12 8.49 -8.29
C LEU A 172 7.06 9.23 -9.10
N ARG A 173 7.50 9.85 -10.20
CA ARG A 173 6.72 9.97 -11.41
C ARG A 173 6.45 8.53 -11.85
N PHE A 174 5.51 7.85 -11.18
CA PHE A 174 4.70 6.84 -11.84
C PHE A 174 4.29 7.51 -13.12
N ARG A 175 4.93 7.07 -14.21
CA ARG A 175 4.75 7.61 -15.54
C ARG A 175 3.26 7.81 -15.62
N ARG A 176 2.80 9.06 -15.72
CA ARG A 176 1.38 9.42 -15.82
C ARG A 176 0.95 8.86 -17.16
N MET A 177 0.84 7.54 -17.21
CA MET A 177 1.10 6.81 -18.42
C MET A 177 -0.20 6.94 -19.19
N GLY A 178 -0.12 7.44 -20.41
CA GLY A 178 -1.19 7.38 -21.40
C GLY A 178 -1.51 5.92 -21.78
N LEU A 179 -1.69 5.04 -20.78
CA LEU A 179 -1.95 3.61 -20.86
C LEU A 179 -3.27 3.30 -21.57
N PHE A 180 -4.18 4.27 -21.64
CA PHE A 180 -5.45 4.11 -22.34
C PHE A 180 -5.40 4.50 -23.81
N ARG A 181 -4.34 5.17 -24.32
CA ARG A 181 -4.39 5.73 -25.69
C ARG A 181 -3.92 4.77 -26.80
N GLU A 182 -3.16 3.72 -26.49
CA GLU A 182 -2.59 2.83 -27.51
C GLU A 182 -3.18 1.40 -27.56
N LEU A 183 -4.19 1.09 -26.74
CA LEU A 183 -4.71 -0.27 -26.60
C LEU A 183 -5.33 -0.92 -27.86
N PRO A 184 -5.96 -0.21 -28.83
CA PRO A 184 -6.68 -0.91 -29.90
C PRO A 184 -5.81 -1.54 -30.99
N LEU A 185 -4.59 -1.05 -31.22
CA LEU A 185 -3.88 -1.34 -32.49
C LEU A 185 -2.92 -2.54 -32.43
N GLN A 186 -2.32 -2.85 -31.27
CA GLN A 186 -1.30 -3.91 -31.19
C GLN A 186 -1.84 -5.31 -30.88
N LEU A 187 -3.06 -5.43 -30.35
CA LEU A 187 -3.63 -6.74 -29.96
C LEU A 187 -4.12 -7.59 -31.14
N ARG A 188 -4.19 -7.04 -32.36
CA ARG A 188 -4.83 -7.72 -33.49
C ARG A 188 -3.95 -8.77 -34.17
N ASN A 189 -2.61 -8.73 -34.00
CA ASN A 189 -1.69 -9.49 -34.86
C ASN A 189 -0.65 -10.38 -34.15
N SER A 190 -0.65 -10.53 -32.81
CA SER A 190 0.36 -11.36 -32.13
C SER A 190 -0.22 -12.68 -31.60
N VAL A 191 0.19 -13.81 -32.21
CA VAL A 191 -0.22 -15.18 -31.87
C VAL A 191 0.73 -15.84 -30.84
N SER A 192 1.75 -15.12 -30.35
CA SER A 192 2.74 -15.66 -29.41
C SER A 192 2.20 -15.70 -27.96
N PRO A 193 2.38 -16.81 -27.21
CA PRO A 193 2.09 -16.89 -25.76
C PRO A 193 2.77 -15.80 -24.91
N ILE A 194 3.89 -15.25 -25.40
CA ILE A 194 4.64 -14.16 -24.75
C ILE A 194 3.81 -12.85 -24.73
N SER A 195 2.88 -12.66 -25.67
CA SER A 195 2.03 -11.46 -25.70
C SER A 195 0.99 -11.48 -24.57
N LEU A 196 0.52 -12.66 -24.15
CA LEU A 196 -0.51 -12.79 -23.12
C LEU A 196 0.04 -12.48 -21.73
N ILE A 197 1.24 -12.96 -21.39
CA ILE A 197 1.91 -12.63 -20.14
C ILE A 197 2.15 -11.12 -20.09
N LYS A 198 2.61 -10.50 -21.19
CA LYS A 198 2.78 -9.03 -21.26
C LYS A 198 1.47 -8.25 -21.14
N VAL A 199 0.36 -8.76 -21.68
CA VAL A 199 -0.97 -8.11 -21.62
C VAL A 199 -1.62 -8.26 -20.24
N LEU A 200 -1.57 -9.45 -19.63
CA LEU A 200 -2.00 -9.69 -18.26
C LEU A 200 -1.17 -8.86 -17.29
N ARG A 201 0.16 -8.83 -17.48
CA ARG A 201 1.11 -7.99 -16.73
C ARG A 201 0.71 -6.52 -16.80
N ARG A 202 0.50 -5.95 -18.00
CA ARG A 202 0.11 -4.54 -18.15
C ARG A 202 -1.23 -4.18 -17.51
N ASN A 203 -2.26 -5.02 -17.65
CA ASN A 203 -3.59 -4.69 -17.13
C ASN A 203 -3.72 -4.89 -15.62
N ILE A 204 -3.04 -5.90 -15.07
CA ILE A 204 -3.09 -6.20 -13.63
C ILE A 204 -2.15 -5.25 -12.88
N LEU A 205 -0.88 -5.13 -13.29
CA LEU A 205 0.04 -4.18 -12.65
C LEU A 205 -0.44 -2.74 -12.82
N GLY A 206 -0.88 -2.32 -14.02
CA GLY A 206 -1.35 -0.94 -14.20
C GLY A 206 -2.56 -0.56 -13.31
N LYS A 207 -3.42 -1.53 -12.99
CA LYS A 207 -4.54 -1.32 -12.05
C LYS A 207 -4.05 -1.17 -10.61
N TYR A 208 -3.13 -2.03 -10.18
CA TYR A 208 -2.60 -2.00 -8.82
C TYR A 208 -1.55 -0.90 -8.61
N ASP A 209 -0.81 -0.48 -9.64
CA ASP A 209 0.14 0.62 -9.57
C ASP A 209 -0.58 1.91 -9.20
N LYS A 210 -1.72 2.16 -9.86
CA LYS A 210 -2.59 3.29 -9.53
C LYS A 210 -3.07 3.17 -8.08
N LEU A 211 -3.64 2.02 -7.73
CA LEU A 211 -4.18 1.78 -6.39
C LEU A 211 -3.13 1.99 -5.29
N LEU A 212 -1.96 1.38 -5.48
CA LEU A 212 -0.81 1.47 -4.59
C LEU A 212 -0.35 2.92 -4.45
N TRP A 213 -0.24 3.66 -5.56
CA TRP A 213 0.15 5.06 -5.51
C TRP A 213 -0.83 5.89 -4.66
N TYR A 214 -2.13 5.72 -4.88
CA TYR A 214 -3.16 6.46 -4.12
C TYR A 214 -3.13 6.10 -2.63
N LEU A 215 -3.02 4.81 -2.30
CA LEU A 215 -2.91 4.34 -0.92
C LEU A 215 -1.66 4.89 -0.26
N THR A 216 -0.50 4.73 -0.90
CA THR A 216 0.78 5.22 -0.41
C THR A 216 0.79 6.73 -0.21
N ALA A 217 0.25 7.50 -1.16
CA ALA A 217 0.16 8.95 -1.04
C ALA A 217 -0.75 9.37 0.12
N ALA A 218 -1.93 8.75 0.25
CA ALA A 218 -2.85 9.02 1.35
C ALA A 218 -2.21 8.70 2.71
N ALA A 219 -1.57 7.54 2.84
CA ALA A 219 -0.83 7.20 4.04
C ALA A 219 0.29 8.18 4.39
N SER A 220 1.06 8.58 3.40
CA SER A 220 2.20 9.48 3.64
C SER A 220 1.71 10.87 4.09
N LEU A 221 0.57 11.32 3.56
CA LEU A 221 -0.10 12.53 4.04
C LEU A 221 -0.67 12.36 5.45
N GLN A 222 -1.26 11.21 5.76
CA GLN A 222 -1.73 10.91 7.12
C GLN A 222 -0.56 10.96 8.11
N LEU A 223 0.57 10.30 7.81
CA LEU A 223 1.77 10.35 8.65
C LEU A 223 2.29 11.78 8.80
N LYS A 224 2.37 12.53 7.70
CA LYS A 224 2.82 13.93 7.74
C LYS A 224 1.91 14.78 8.62
N HIS A 225 0.60 14.61 8.50
CA HIS A 225 -0.40 15.33 9.29
C HIS A 225 -0.25 15.00 10.78
N SER A 226 -0.20 13.72 11.15
CA SER A 226 -0.10 13.30 12.54
C SER A 226 1.24 13.66 13.17
N PHE A 227 2.31 13.62 12.39
CA PHE A 227 3.60 14.15 12.83
C PHE A 227 3.57 15.68 12.99
N SER A 228 2.87 16.41 12.10
CA SER A 228 2.70 17.86 12.24
C SER A 228 1.88 18.23 13.47
N LEU A 229 0.87 17.43 13.84
CA LEU A 229 0.12 17.61 15.08
C LEU A 229 1.01 17.35 16.31
N LEU A 230 1.84 16.30 16.25
CA LEU A 230 2.82 16.01 17.29
C LEU A 230 3.84 17.16 17.42
N GLY A 231 4.36 17.67 16.30
CA GLY A 231 5.25 18.82 16.27
C GLY A 231 4.59 20.12 16.75
N SER A 232 3.32 20.37 16.44
CA SER A 232 2.62 21.53 17.03
C SER A 232 2.44 21.42 18.55
N SER A 233 2.58 20.21 19.09
CA SER A 233 2.53 19.92 20.52
C SER A 233 3.93 19.82 21.17
N VAL A 234 5.00 19.98 20.39
CA VAL A 234 6.40 19.92 20.86
C VAL A 234 7.10 21.11 20.23
N ASP A 235 7.39 22.17 20.99
CA ASP A 235 7.90 23.45 20.48
C ASP A 235 8.67 23.31 19.14
N CYS A 236 7.94 23.59 18.06
CA CYS A 236 8.37 23.24 16.71
C CYS A 236 9.61 24.03 16.31
N ASP A 237 9.84 25.18 16.93
CA ASP A 237 11.03 26.00 16.74
C ASP A 237 12.26 25.31 17.32
N PHE A 238 12.13 24.57 18.43
CA PHE A 238 13.21 23.75 18.98
C PHE A 238 13.56 22.59 18.06
N LEU A 239 12.56 21.81 17.61
CA LEU A 239 12.81 20.71 16.67
C LEU A 239 13.35 21.21 15.33
N CYS A 240 12.75 22.24 14.74
CA CYS A 240 13.21 22.83 13.49
C CYS A 240 14.61 23.43 13.64
N ALA A 241 14.91 24.16 14.72
CA ALA A 241 16.25 24.68 14.98
C ALA A 241 17.25 23.55 15.17
N TYR A 242 16.92 22.48 15.90
CA TYR A 242 17.75 21.29 16.06
C TYR A 242 18.05 20.61 14.71
N PHE A 243 17.04 20.43 13.86
CA PHE A 243 17.22 19.84 12.53
C PHE A 243 18.01 20.76 11.58
N MET A 244 17.74 22.07 11.58
CA MET A 244 18.38 23.05 10.69
C MET A 244 19.81 23.42 11.14
N SER A 245 20.11 23.34 12.44
CA SER A 245 21.45 23.61 12.99
C SER A 245 22.45 22.46 12.81
N GLY A 246 22.01 21.34 12.23
CA GLY A 246 22.90 20.26 11.84
C GLY A 246 22.96 19.08 12.80
N GLY A 247 21.94 18.85 13.65
CA GLY A 247 21.81 17.60 14.42
C GLY A 247 21.88 16.34 13.53
N ALA A 248 21.54 16.47 12.25
CA ALA A 248 21.76 15.40 11.25
C ALA A 248 23.24 15.00 11.05
N ARG A 249 24.22 15.87 11.35
CA ARG A 249 25.66 15.54 11.29
C ARG A 249 26.16 14.80 12.53
N GLU A 250 25.44 14.86 13.65
CA GLU A 250 25.78 14.12 14.88
C GLU A 250 25.26 12.69 14.83
N VAL A 251 24.19 12.44 14.08
CA VAL A 251 23.62 11.11 13.87
C VAL A 251 24.59 10.16 13.15
N ASP A 252 25.42 10.66 12.22
CA ASP A 252 26.49 9.86 11.58
C ASP A 252 27.67 9.53 12.51
N ARG A 253 27.72 10.08 13.73
CA ARG A 253 28.81 9.86 14.71
C ARG A 253 28.38 9.13 15.98
N MET A 254 27.10 8.80 16.13
CA MET A 254 26.49 8.33 17.38
C MET A 254 26.42 6.80 17.54
N ASP A 255 27.45 6.06 17.11
CA ASP A 255 27.62 4.64 17.47
C ASP A 255 28.46 4.43 18.75
N GLY A 256 28.85 5.50 19.46
CA GLY A 256 29.97 5.42 20.41
C GLY A 256 29.72 5.69 21.91
N ILE A 257 28.79 6.55 22.33
CA ILE A 257 28.84 7.08 23.70
C ILE A 257 27.45 7.46 24.22
N VAL A 258 26.89 6.69 25.18
CA VAL A 258 25.99 7.20 26.22
C VAL A 258 26.10 6.31 27.46
N ALA A 259 26.87 6.74 28.46
CA ALA A 259 26.79 6.28 29.83
C ALA A 259 27.13 7.45 30.76
N ASP A 260 26.38 7.56 31.85
CA ASP A 260 26.51 8.51 32.97
C ASP A 260 25.98 9.93 32.78
N LEU A 261 24.68 10.09 33.05
CA LEU A 261 24.10 11.33 33.60
C LEU A 261 22.90 10.95 34.50
N SER A 262 23.06 11.15 35.81
CA SER A 262 21.99 11.02 36.81
C SER A 262 21.39 12.40 37.12
N ILE A 263 20.06 12.51 37.04
CA ILE A 263 19.30 13.75 37.23
C ILE A 263 18.71 13.78 38.65
N PRO A 264 18.70 14.93 39.37
CA PRO A 264 18.13 15.04 40.71
C PRO A 264 16.59 15.08 40.72
N GLU A 265 15.97 14.37 41.66
CA GLU A 265 14.53 14.37 41.93
C GLU A 265 14.15 15.52 42.88
N ASP A 266 13.87 16.71 42.35
CA ASP A 266 13.15 17.74 43.10
C ASP A 266 11.66 17.72 42.72
N ILE A 267 10.79 17.68 43.73
CA ILE A 267 9.34 17.58 43.60
C ILE A 267 8.80 18.95 43.17
N VAL A 268 8.58 19.12 41.86
CA VAL A 268 7.91 20.29 41.27
C VAL A 268 6.40 20.10 41.35
N ASN A 269 5.69 21.14 41.83
CA ASN A 269 4.23 21.17 41.85
C ASN A 269 3.71 21.40 40.43
N ASP A 270 3.34 20.31 39.73
CA ASP A 270 2.70 20.35 38.39
C ASP A 270 1.51 21.33 38.38
N THR A 271 1.58 22.34 37.53
CA THR A 271 0.48 23.29 37.27
C THR A 271 -0.63 22.62 36.44
N GLU A 272 -1.85 23.15 36.50
CA GLU A 272 -3.00 22.60 35.74
C GLU A 272 -2.77 22.67 34.21
N ASP A 273 -2.03 23.68 33.75
CA ASP A 273 -1.67 23.88 32.34
C ASP A 273 -0.70 22.80 31.83
N GLU A 274 0.32 22.42 32.63
CA GLU A 274 1.27 21.35 32.29
C GLU A 274 0.56 20.00 32.15
N ARG A 275 -0.44 19.71 32.99
CA ARG A 275 -1.24 18.48 32.88
C ARG A 275 -2.08 18.46 31.61
N SER A 276 -2.70 19.58 31.27
CA SER A 276 -3.50 19.74 30.04
C SER A 276 -2.64 19.54 28.79
N PHE A 277 -1.45 20.14 28.77
CA PHE A 277 -0.48 20.01 27.69
C PHE A 277 0.04 18.57 27.53
N ARG A 278 0.51 17.95 28.63
CA ARG A 278 0.98 16.55 28.65
C ARG A 278 -0.09 15.58 28.15
N SER A 279 -1.35 15.81 28.55
CA SER A 279 -2.50 15.03 28.07
C SER A 279 -2.71 15.15 26.55
N ARG A 280 -2.67 16.39 26.02
CA ARG A 280 -2.82 16.65 24.57
C ARG A 280 -1.71 15.99 23.77
N ALA A 281 -0.47 16.17 24.16
CA ALA A 281 0.67 15.64 23.43
C ALA A 281 0.75 14.10 23.53
N THR A 282 0.38 13.51 24.68
CA THR A 282 0.21 12.05 24.80
C THR A 282 -0.87 11.55 23.84
N SER A 283 -1.99 12.28 23.72
CA SER A 283 -3.03 11.96 22.75
C SER A 283 -2.53 12.04 21.30
N CYS A 284 -1.75 13.06 20.94
CA CYS A 284 -1.15 13.19 19.61
C CYS A 284 -0.16 12.07 19.30
N LEU A 285 0.68 11.68 20.27
CA LEU A 285 1.61 10.57 20.13
C LEU A 285 0.87 9.24 19.90
N ASN A 286 -0.18 8.97 20.70
CA ASN A 286 -1.00 7.77 20.53
C ASN A 286 -1.73 7.75 19.18
N GLU A 287 -2.20 8.91 18.70
CA GLU A 287 -2.81 9.03 17.37
C GLU A 287 -1.80 8.76 16.26
N PHE A 288 -0.59 9.32 16.37
CA PHE A 288 0.49 9.05 15.43
C PHE A 288 0.87 7.55 15.39
N ILE A 289 1.02 6.91 16.55
CA ILE A 289 1.29 5.47 16.65
C ILE A 289 0.18 4.68 15.97
N SER A 290 -1.07 4.99 16.29
CA SER A 290 -2.23 4.34 15.67
C SER A 290 -2.23 4.49 14.15
N ASP A 291 -1.82 5.64 13.62
CA ASP A 291 -1.74 5.86 12.19
C ASP A 291 -0.59 5.06 11.53
N VAL A 292 0.53 4.89 12.21
CA VAL A 292 1.62 4.01 11.73
C VAL A 292 1.21 2.54 11.78
N GLU A 293 0.49 2.10 12.82
CA GLU A 293 -0.06 0.75 12.88
C GLU A 293 -1.07 0.50 11.77
N VAL A 294 -1.98 1.45 11.52
CA VAL A 294 -2.91 1.41 10.40
C VAL A 294 -2.15 1.37 9.08
N LEU A 295 -1.10 2.16 8.93
CA LEU A 295 -0.25 2.16 7.75
C LEU A 295 0.38 0.80 7.51
N GLY A 296 1.02 0.24 8.53
CA GLY A 296 1.61 -1.10 8.49
C GLY A 296 0.56 -2.17 8.21
N GLY A 297 -0.64 -2.05 8.78
CA GLY A 297 -1.76 -2.98 8.58
C GLY A 297 -2.49 -2.83 7.23
N THR A 298 -2.36 -1.69 6.55
CA THR A 298 -3.11 -1.39 5.32
C THR A 298 -2.21 -1.46 4.09
N ILE A 299 -1.06 -0.81 4.14
CA ILE A 299 -0.19 -0.62 2.98
C ILE A 299 0.79 -1.75 2.81
N LEU A 300 1.41 -2.24 3.89
CA LEU A 300 2.34 -3.37 3.74
C LEU A 300 1.63 -4.58 3.16
N PRO A 301 0.41 -4.98 3.62
CA PRO A 301 -0.37 -5.99 2.94
C PRO A 301 -0.56 -5.68 1.46
N VAL A 302 -1.03 -4.49 1.09
CA VAL A 302 -1.23 -4.17 -0.34
C VAL A 302 0.07 -4.31 -1.13
N ILE A 303 1.21 -3.86 -0.61
CA ILE A 303 2.52 -4.03 -1.27
C ILE A 303 2.91 -5.52 -1.37
N HIS A 304 2.75 -6.29 -0.29
CA HIS A 304 3.05 -7.72 -0.26
C HIS A 304 2.13 -8.51 -1.20
N VAL A 305 0.84 -8.16 -1.26
CA VAL A 305 -0.18 -8.71 -2.15
C VAL A 305 0.16 -8.38 -3.60
N CYS A 306 0.63 -7.15 -3.84
CA CYS A 306 1.03 -6.72 -5.16
C CYS A 306 2.25 -7.46 -5.71
N ASN A 307 2.88 -8.38 -4.94
CA ASN A 307 3.88 -9.38 -5.36
C ASN A 307 4.34 -9.15 -6.79
N PHE A 308 5.15 -8.10 -6.95
CA PHE A 308 5.40 -7.41 -8.23
C PHE A 308 6.17 -8.29 -9.23
N LEU A 309 6.60 -9.45 -8.75
CA LEU A 309 7.21 -10.51 -9.51
C LEU A 309 6.17 -11.61 -9.73
N PRO A 310 5.64 -11.75 -10.96
CA PRO A 310 5.00 -12.98 -11.39
C PRO A 310 5.85 -14.18 -10.97
N LEU A 311 5.23 -15.26 -10.51
CA LEU A 311 5.95 -16.47 -10.09
C LEU A 311 6.84 -17.02 -11.23
N GLU A 312 6.50 -16.73 -12.48
CA GLU A 312 7.29 -16.99 -13.67
C GLU A 312 8.60 -16.19 -13.69
N ASP A 313 8.55 -14.90 -13.36
CA ASP A 313 9.74 -14.06 -13.27
C ASP A 313 10.62 -14.52 -12.11
N MET A 314 10.03 -14.85 -10.95
CA MET A 314 10.76 -15.43 -9.83
C MET A 314 11.44 -16.74 -10.21
N MET A 315 10.73 -17.64 -10.91
CA MET A 315 11.30 -18.88 -11.42
C MET A 315 12.46 -18.61 -12.40
N GLU A 316 12.32 -17.62 -13.27
CA GLU A 316 13.38 -17.20 -14.19
C GLU A 316 14.59 -16.64 -13.44
N MET A 317 14.39 -15.88 -12.37
CA MET A 317 15.46 -15.40 -11.49
C MET A 317 16.19 -16.57 -10.83
N PHE A 318 15.46 -17.58 -10.32
CA PHE A 318 16.09 -18.78 -9.76
C PHE A 318 16.88 -19.56 -10.80
N LYS A 319 16.38 -19.67 -12.04
CA LYS A 319 17.12 -20.30 -13.14
C LYS A 319 18.42 -19.55 -13.45
N ARG A 320 18.37 -18.22 -13.50
CA ARG A 320 19.55 -17.36 -13.73
C ARG A 320 20.58 -17.45 -12.60
N LYS A 321 20.15 -17.58 -11.35
CA LYS A 321 21.04 -17.73 -10.18
C LYS A 321 21.79 -19.07 -10.16
N GLY A 322 21.27 -20.06 -10.87
CA GLY A 322 21.82 -21.42 -10.96
C GLY A 322 20.80 -22.44 -10.47
N SER A 323 20.29 -23.24 -11.40
CA SER A 323 19.20 -24.20 -11.14
C SER A 323 19.51 -25.21 -10.05
N LEU A 324 20.79 -25.56 -9.83
CA LEU A 324 21.19 -26.50 -8.78
C LEU A 324 21.09 -25.90 -7.38
N LEU A 325 21.50 -24.64 -7.21
CA LEU A 325 21.46 -23.94 -5.90
C LEU A 325 20.03 -23.61 -5.47
N CYS A 326 19.15 -23.41 -6.45
CA CYS A 326 17.75 -23.04 -6.22
C CYS A 326 16.76 -24.16 -6.57
N LYS A 327 17.20 -25.42 -6.72
CA LYS A 327 16.34 -26.50 -7.20
C LYS A 327 15.09 -26.68 -6.33
N LYS A 328 15.25 -26.70 -5.01
CA LYS A 328 14.13 -26.84 -4.06
C LYS A 328 13.12 -25.69 -4.19
N GLN A 329 13.61 -24.46 -4.36
CA GLN A 329 12.77 -23.27 -4.55
C GLN A 329 12.05 -23.32 -5.91
N ILE A 330 12.76 -23.69 -6.98
CA ILE A 330 12.19 -23.86 -8.33
C ILE A 330 11.09 -24.93 -8.30
N ASP A 331 11.34 -26.09 -7.70
CA ASP A 331 10.37 -27.18 -7.58
C ASP A 331 9.14 -26.73 -6.78
N SER A 332 9.36 -25.97 -5.70
CA SER A 332 8.29 -25.45 -4.87
C SER A 332 7.42 -24.42 -5.62
N VAL A 333 8.04 -23.44 -6.31
CA VAL A 333 7.33 -22.49 -7.16
C VAL A 333 6.59 -23.19 -8.30
N CYS A 334 7.21 -24.18 -8.95
CA CYS A 334 6.56 -24.99 -9.98
C CYS A 334 5.33 -25.73 -9.44
N SER A 335 5.44 -26.33 -8.24
CA SER A 335 4.34 -27.04 -7.60
C SER A 335 3.17 -26.10 -7.28
N LEU A 336 3.48 -24.89 -6.78
CA LEU A 336 2.50 -23.87 -6.48
C LEU A 336 1.81 -23.38 -7.75
N LEU A 337 2.59 -23.07 -8.79
CA LEU A 337 2.08 -22.66 -10.10
C LEU A 337 1.16 -23.71 -10.71
N ARG A 338 1.56 -24.99 -10.68
CA ARG A 338 0.72 -26.10 -11.16
C ARG A 338 -0.62 -26.13 -10.46
N ARG A 339 -0.61 -26.09 -9.12
CA ARG A 339 -1.85 -26.10 -8.32
C ARG A 339 -2.75 -24.91 -8.66
N LYS A 340 -2.20 -23.69 -8.72
CA LYS A 340 -2.97 -22.47 -8.99
C LYS A 340 -3.51 -22.41 -10.43
N TYR A 341 -2.67 -22.66 -11.42
CA TYR A 341 -3.08 -22.63 -12.83
C TYR A 341 -4.13 -23.70 -13.14
N LEU A 342 -4.05 -24.90 -12.55
CA LEU A 342 -5.08 -25.93 -12.75
C LEU A 342 -6.47 -25.45 -12.31
N GLY A 343 -6.54 -24.78 -11.15
CA GLY A 343 -7.78 -24.16 -10.67
C GLY A 343 -8.31 -23.08 -11.63
N ILE A 344 -7.45 -22.20 -12.12
CA ILE A 344 -7.82 -21.15 -13.09
C ILE A 344 -8.29 -21.75 -14.42
N ILE A 345 -7.54 -22.71 -14.96
CA ILE A 345 -7.85 -23.40 -16.22
C ILE A 345 -9.23 -24.04 -16.12
N ARG A 346 -9.51 -24.76 -15.03
CA ARG A 346 -10.82 -25.41 -14.81
C ARG A 346 -11.95 -24.38 -14.83
N ARG A 347 -11.82 -23.27 -14.11
CA ARG A 347 -12.84 -22.21 -14.07
C ARG A 347 -13.02 -21.52 -15.42
N LYS A 348 -11.94 -21.23 -16.15
CA LYS A 348 -12.02 -20.64 -17.49
C LYS A 348 -12.68 -21.60 -18.49
N LYS A 349 -12.36 -22.90 -18.44
CA LYS A 349 -13.03 -23.93 -19.26
C LYS A 349 -14.54 -23.98 -18.99
N LEU A 350 -14.95 -23.97 -17.71
CA LEU A 350 -16.38 -23.90 -17.35
C LEU A 350 -17.05 -22.65 -17.92
N ARG A 351 -16.41 -21.48 -17.79
CA ARG A 351 -16.93 -20.22 -18.35
C ARG A 351 -17.05 -20.25 -19.87
N VAL A 352 -16.08 -20.86 -20.56
CA VAL A 352 -16.15 -21.10 -22.01
C VAL A 352 -17.35 -21.99 -22.35
N GLY A 353 -17.57 -23.08 -21.60
CA GLY A 353 -18.73 -23.95 -21.75
C GLY A 353 -20.05 -23.18 -21.63
N VAL A 354 -20.22 -22.41 -20.55
CA VAL A 354 -21.43 -21.59 -20.33
C VAL A 354 -21.66 -20.58 -21.46
N LEU A 355 -20.62 -19.90 -21.95
CA LEU A 355 -20.75 -18.95 -23.06
C LEU A 355 -21.15 -19.64 -24.37
N ILE A 356 -20.62 -20.84 -24.64
CA ILE A 356 -20.98 -21.62 -25.82
C ILE A 356 -22.44 -22.04 -25.76
N GLU A 357 -22.93 -22.52 -24.62
CA GLU A 357 -24.33 -22.91 -24.45
C GLU A 357 -25.27 -21.70 -24.62
N LYS A 358 -24.91 -20.54 -24.07
CA LYS A 358 -25.67 -19.29 -24.32
C LYS A 358 -25.71 -18.90 -25.80
N ILE A 359 -24.60 -19.06 -26.51
CA ILE A 359 -24.55 -18.79 -27.96
C ILE A 359 -25.47 -19.76 -28.72
N LYS A 360 -25.51 -21.05 -28.36
CA LYS A 360 -26.42 -22.03 -28.97
C LYS A 360 -27.89 -21.67 -28.72
N GLN A 361 -28.26 -21.40 -27.47
CA GLN A 361 -29.61 -20.98 -27.10
C GLN A 361 -30.05 -19.72 -27.86
N SER A 362 -29.15 -18.74 -28.00
CA SER A 362 -29.47 -17.50 -28.74
C SER A 362 -29.72 -17.72 -30.23
N LYS A 363 -29.19 -18.80 -30.83
CA LYS A 363 -29.44 -19.18 -32.23
C LYS A 363 -30.76 -19.93 -32.42
N GLU A 364 -31.19 -20.67 -31.40
CA GLU A 364 -32.47 -21.39 -31.43
C GLU A 364 -33.64 -20.43 -31.25
N VAL A 365 -33.52 -19.45 -30.36
CA VAL A 365 -34.57 -18.45 -30.08
C VAL A 365 -34.76 -17.44 -31.23
N SER A 366 -33.73 -17.18 -32.06
CA SER A 366 -33.83 -16.22 -33.16
C SER A 366 -34.68 -16.69 -34.36
N MET A 367 -35.30 -17.87 -34.29
CA MET A 367 -36.30 -18.30 -35.28
C MET A 367 -37.63 -17.56 -35.09
N ASP A 368 -37.90 -17.01 -33.90
CA ASP A 368 -38.96 -16.01 -33.71
C ASP A 368 -38.34 -14.61 -33.83
N GLU A 369 -38.58 -13.99 -34.98
CA GLU A 369 -38.06 -12.67 -35.37
C GLU A 369 -38.41 -11.62 -34.30
N ASN A 370 -37.41 -11.09 -33.56
CA ASN A 370 -37.19 -9.64 -33.34
C ASN A 370 -36.32 -9.22 -32.14
N ASN A 371 -35.87 -10.11 -31.22
CA ASN A 371 -35.40 -9.62 -29.91
C ASN A 371 -33.89 -9.66 -29.58
N LEU A 372 -32.99 -10.12 -30.46
CA LEU A 372 -31.55 -10.14 -30.17
C LEU A 372 -30.72 -9.39 -31.21
N SER A 373 -29.95 -8.38 -30.74
CA SER A 373 -29.07 -7.63 -31.62
C SER A 373 -27.88 -8.49 -32.07
N PRO A 374 -27.58 -8.57 -33.39
CA PRO A 374 -26.43 -9.31 -33.93
C PRO A 374 -25.08 -8.91 -33.30
N VAL A 375 -25.01 -7.69 -32.77
CA VAL A 375 -23.83 -7.13 -32.10
C VAL A 375 -23.44 -7.97 -30.87
N SER A 376 -24.41 -8.42 -30.07
CA SER A 376 -24.16 -9.20 -28.85
C SER A 376 -23.51 -10.57 -29.14
N LEU A 377 -23.97 -11.27 -30.18
CA LEU A 377 -23.45 -12.58 -30.58
C LEU A 377 -21.97 -12.51 -30.98
N SER A 378 -21.60 -11.46 -31.73
CA SER A 378 -20.22 -11.25 -32.18
C SER A 378 -19.25 -11.03 -31.00
N VAL A 379 -19.70 -10.30 -29.98
CA VAL A 379 -18.92 -10.00 -28.76
C VAL A 379 -18.73 -11.28 -27.93
N MET A 380 -19.76 -12.11 -27.80
CA MET A 380 -19.66 -13.40 -27.11
C MET A 380 -18.70 -14.35 -27.82
N ASN A 381 -18.79 -14.47 -29.15
CA ASN A 381 -17.87 -15.31 -29.93
C ASN A 381 -16.40 -14.89 -29.77
N LYS A 382 -16.12 -13.57 -29.86
CA LYS A 382 -14.77 -13.04 -29.62
C LYS A 382 -14.28 -13.37 -28.20
N SER A 383 -15.16 -13.28 -27.20
CA SER A 383 -14.82 -13.61 -25.81
C SER A 383 -14.50 -15.09 -25.62
N VAL A 384 -15.24 -16.00 -26.27
CA VAL A 384 -14.96 -17.45 -26.26
C VAL A 384 -13.61 -17.76 -26.88
N ILE A 385 -13.29 -17.18 -28.04
CA ILE A 385 -11.99 -17.38 -28.72
C ILE A 385 -10.85 -16.91 -27.81
N ARG A 386 -10.98 -15.71 -27.22
CA ARG A 386 -9.98 -15.18 -26.30
C ARG A 386 -9.75 -16.10 -25.10
N LEU A 387 -10.81 -16.54 -24.44
CA LEU A 387 -10.71 -17.42 -23.26
C LEU A 387 -10.11 -18.79 -23.61
N ARG A 388 -10.43 -19.37 -24.77
CA ARG A 388 -9.82 -20.62 -25.24
C ARG A 388 -8.31 -20.48 -25.47
N ASN A 389 -7.87 -19.38 -26.08
CA ASN A 389 -6.45 -19.11 -26.32
C ASN A 389 -5.68 -18.89 -25.02
N GLU A 390 -6.30 -18.21 -24.03
CA GLU A 390 -5.74 -18.07 -22.68
C GLU A 390 -5.58 -19.44 -22.00
N VAL A 391 -6.63 -20.27 -22.00
CA VAL A 391 -6.58 -21.62 -21.43
C VAL A 391 -5.48 -22.46 -22.08
N ARG A 392 -5.40 -22.45 -23.42
CA ARG A 392 -4.37 -23.20 -24.15
C ARG A 392 -2.95 -22.74 -23.80
N SER A 393 -2.74 -21.43 -23.67
CA SER A 393 -1.43 -20.88 -23.27
C SER A 393 -1.03 -21.33 -21.87
N MET A 394 -1.98 -21.35 -20.93
CA MET A 394 -1.74 -21.82 -19.56
C MET A 394 -1.42 -23.32 -19.52
N GLU A 395 -2.13 -24.13 -20.31
CA GLU A 395 -1.85 -25.56 -20.42
C GLU A 395 -0.46 -25.84 -21.00
N LEU A 396 -0.04 -25.10 -22.03
CA LEU A 396 1.32 -25.20 -22.58
C LEU A 396 2.39 -24.83 -21.55
N LEU A 397 2.17 -23.76 -20.78
CA LEU A 397 3.07 -23.38 -19.70
C LEU A 397 3.22 -24.51 -18.66
N LEU A 398 2.10 -25.15 -18.29
CA LEU A 398 2.12 -26.29 -17.37
C LEU A 398 2.84 -27.51 -17.95
N SER A 399 2.67 -27.81 -19.24
CA SER A 399 3.36 -28.91 -19.92
C SER A 399 4.88 -28.74 -19.85
N ASN A 400 5.38 -27.51 -20.07
CA ASN A 400 6.81 -27.22 -19.98
C ASN A 400 7.39 -27.48 -18.58
N PHE A 401 6.59 -27.44 -17.53
CA PHE A 401 7.06 -27.80 -16.19
C PHE A 401 7.31 -29.29 -16.03
N TYR A 402 6.69 -30.17 -16.83
CA TYR A 402 6.89 -31.62 -16.73
C TYR A 402 8.14 -32.11 -17.46
N GLU A 403 8.67 -31.32 -18.38
CA GLU A 403 9.86 -31.64 -19.16
C GLU A 403 11.18 -31.38 -18.41
N ILE A 404 11.15 -30.66 -17.28
CA ILE A 404 12.33 -30.37 -16.44
C ILE A 404 12.61 -31.55 -15.47
N LYS A 405 12.72 -32.77 -15.99
CA LYS A 405 13.05 -33.96 -15.19
C LYS A 405 14.54 -34.27 -15.18
#